data_AF-A0A352SZ15-F1
#
_entry.id   AF-A0A352SZ15-F1
#
_cell.length_a   1.000
_cell.length_b   1.000
_cell.length_c   1.000
_cell.angle_alpha   90.00
_cell.angle_beta   90.00
_cell.angle_gamma   90.00
#
_symmetry.space_group_name_H-M   'P 1'
#
loop_
_entity.id
_entity.type
_entity.pdbx_description
1 polymer ?
#
loop_
_entity_poly.entity_id
_entity_poly.type
_entity_poly.pdbx_seq_one_letter_code
_entity_poly.pdbx_strand_id
1 'polypeptide(L)'
;MLESKIDSRLINSLVDEEISHYWNIVPESANSNQVYRALSTVIRDILLDKRNCFINEADKDSRKQVYYICMEFLTGKSLRNHL
;
A
#
# COMPACT_ATOMS: atom_id res chain seq x y z
N MET A 1 -8.58 10.42 -12.12
CA MET A 1 -8.66 8.94 -12.19
C MET A 1 -9.25 8.50 -10.86
N LEU A 2 -10.37 7.78 -10.86
CA LEU A 2 -11.35 7.71 -9.76
C LEU A 2 -10.73 7.74 -8.35
N GLU A 3 -11.06 8.78 -7.58
CA GLU A 3 -11.13 8.70 -6.11
C GLU A 3 -12.29 7.77 -5.73
N SER A 4 -12.19 6.49 -6.11
CA SER A 4 -13.11 5.48 -5.60
C SER A 4 -12.88 5.43 -4.10
N LYS A 5 -13.88 5.88 -3.35
CA LYS A 5 -13.91 5.83 -1.90
C LYS A 5 -13.50 4.42 -1.46
N ILE A 6 -12.31 4.29 -0.88
CA ILE A 6 -11.78 2.99 -0.44
C ILE A 6 -12.78 2.44 0.58
N ASP A 7 -13.43 1.34 0.23
CA ASP A 7 -14.40 0.66 1.07
C ASP A 7 -13.79 -0.62 1.65
N SER A 8 -14.21 -0.96 2.87
CA SER A 8 -13.91 -2.19 3.59
C SER A 8 -14.10 -3.44 2.73
N ARG A 9 -15.18 -3.50 1.93
CA ARG A 9 -15.49 -4.63 1.06
C ARG A 9 -14.44 -4.82 -0.04
N LEU A 10 -13.99 -3.71 -0.63
CA LEU A 10 -12.96 -3.73 -1.68
C LEU A 10 -11.61 -4.18 -1.11
N ILE A 11 -11.25 -3.71 0.09
CA ILE A 11 -10.01 -4.13 0.72
C ILE A 11 -10.03 -5.63 1.04
N ASN A 12 -11.15 -6.15 1.57
CA ASN A 12 -11.27 -7.57 1.84
C ASN A 12 -11.14 -8.40 0.56
N SER A 13 -11.80 -8.01 -0.54
CA SER A 13 -11.67 -8.75 -1.81
C SER A 13 -10.24 -8.74 -2.35
N LEU A 14 -9.53 -7.61 -2.28
CA LEU A 14 -8.13 -7.52 -2.70
C LEU A 14 -7.19 -8.36 -1.83
N VAL A 15 -7.47 -8.43 -0.53
CA VAL A 15 -6.72 -9.29 0.40
C VAL A 15 -6.96 -10.77 0.09
N ASP A 16 -8.21 -11.17 -0.17
CA ASP A 16 -8.55 -12.54 -0.51
C ASP A 16 -7.95 -12.97 -1.87
N GLU A 17 -7.97 -12.06 -2.85
CA GLU A 17 -7.30 -12.23 -4.13
C GLU A 17 -5.80 -12.42 -3.92
N GLU A 18 -5.14 -11.52 -3.18
CA GLU A 18 -3.71 -11.66 -2.96
C GLU A 18 -3.37 -12.93 -2.14
N ILE A 19 -4.26 -13.35 -1.24
CA ILE A 19 -4.04 -14.59 -0.52
C ILE A 19 -4.05 -15.79 -1.48
N SER A 20 -5.03 -15.81 -2.37
CA SER A 20 -5.21 -16.87 -3.36
C SER A 20 -4.07 -16.87 -4.38
N HIS A 21 -3.61 -15.69 -4.83
CA HIS A 21 -2.56 -15.55 -5.83
C HIS A 21 -1.17 -15.88 -5.28
N TYR A 22 -0.80 -15.32 -4.13
CA TYR A 22 0.57 -15.45 -3.61
C TYR A 22 0.78 -16.73 -2.79
N TRP A 23 -0.19 -17.13 -1.98
CA TRP A 23 -0.06 -18.32 -1.12
C TRP A 23 -0.78 -19.56 -1.68
N ASN A 24 -1.58 -19.44 -2.73
CA ASN A 24 -2.31 -20.55 -3.35
C ASN A 24 -3.13 -21.37 -2.33
N ILE A 25 -3.71 -20.65 -1.37
CA ILE A 25 -4.61 -21.19 -0.34
C ILE A 25 -5.96 -20.50 -0.40
N VAL A 26 -6.96 -21.19 0.14
CA VAL A 26 -8.30 -20.66 0.33
C VAL A 26 -8.25 -19.56 1.41
N PRO A 27 -8.79 -18.34 1.19
CA PRO A 27 -8.69 -17.20 2.12
C PRO A 27 -9.09 -17.53 3.56
N GLU A 28 -10.09 -18.39 3.72
CA GLU A 28 -10.62 -18.85 5.02
C GLU A 28 -9.60 -19.68 5.82
N SER A 29 -8.58 -20.24 5.16
CA SER A 29 -7.52 -21.04 5.79
C SER A 29 -6.27 -20.23 6.16
N ALA A 30 -6.25 -18.93 5.86
CA ALA A 30 -5.09 -18.09 6.09
C ALA A 30 -4.84 -17.84 7.58
N ASN A 31 -3.58 -17.97 8.00
CA ASN A 31 -3.15 -17.57 9.33
C ASN A 31 -3.06 -16.03 9.45
N SER A 32 -3.15 -15.50 10.66
CA SER A 32 -3.07 -14.06 10.96
C SER A 32 -1.84 -13.37 10.36
N ASN A 33 -0.69 -14.06 10.32
CA ASN A 33 0.52 -13.55 9.68
C ASN A 33 0.41 -13.43 8.15
N GLN A 34 -0.29 -14.36 7.50
CA GLN A 34 -0.54 -14.31 6.06
C GLN A 34 -1.50 -13.18 5.74
N VAL A 35 -2.59 -13.04 6.51
CA VAL A 35 -3.54 -11.93 6.39
C VAL A 35 -2.85 -10.57 6.57
N TYR A 36 -2.00 -10.43 7.60
CA TYR A 36 -1.23 -9.20 7.81
C TYR A 36 -0.32 -8.85 6.62
N ARG A 37 0.35 -9.85 6.04
CA ARG A 37 1.23 -9.65 4.87
C ARG A 37 0.44 -9.33 3.60
N ALA A 38 -0.70 -9.98 3.41
CA ALA A 38 -1.62 -9.72 2.30
C ALA A 38 -2.11 -8.27 2.36
N LEU A 39 -2.65 -7.86 3.52
CA LEU A 39 -3.12 -6.50 3.75
C LEU A 39 -1.99 -5.47 3.56
N SER A 40 -0.80 -5.76 4.07
CA SER A 40 0.37 -4.88 3.89
C SER A 40 0.74 -4.71 2.42
N THR A 41 0.58 -5.76 1.60
CA THR A 41 0.84 -5.73 0.17
C THR A 41 -0.21 -4.92 -0.57
N VAL A 42 -1.49 -5.16 -0.31
CA VAL A 42 -2.61 -4.39 -0.89
C VAL A 42 -2.45 -2.89 -0.62
N ILE A 43 -2.16 -2.50 0.64
CA ILE A 43 -1.98 -1.09 1.00
C ILE A 43 -0.74 -0.50 0.33
N ARG A 44 0.36 -1.25 0.24
CA ARG A 44 1.57 -0.80 -0.46
C ARG A 44 1.27 -0.49 -1.92
N ASP A 45 0.52 -1.34 -2.61
CA ASP A 45 0.25 -1.18 -4.03
C ASP A 45 -0.65 0.04 -4.30
N ILE A 46 -1.65 0.28 -3.44
CA ILE A 46 -2.46 1.52 -3.47
C ILE A 46 -1.59 2.77 -3.27
N LEU A 47 -0.64 2.73 -2.33
CA LEU A 47 0.27 3.86 -2.08
C LEU A 47 1.27 4.06 -3.23
N LEU A 48 1.70 2.99 -3.90
CA LEU A 48 2.57 3.06 -5.07
C LEU A 48 1.88 3.80 -6.22
N ASP A 49 0.61 3.51 -6.48
CA ASP A 49 -0.16 4.21 -7.52
C ASP A 49 -0.30 5.70 -7.21
N LYS A 50 -0.62 6.05 -5.95
CA LYS A 50 -0.67 7.45 -5.50
C LYS A 50 0.68 8.15 -5.64
N ARG A 51 1.77 7.47 -5.26
CA ARG A 51 3.14 8.00 -5.39
C ARG A 51 3.49 8.24 -6.85
N ASN A 52 3.17 7.31 -7.75
CA ASN A 52 3.46 7.44 -9.17
C ASN A 52 2.69 8.61 -9.78
N CYS A 53 1.41 8.77 -9.42
CA CYS A 53 0.61 9.93 -9.84
C CYS A 53 1.26 11.25 -9.36
N PHE A 54 1.61 11.32 -8.08
CA PHE A 54 2.23 12.51 -7.48
C PHE A 54 3.57 12.87 -8.12
N ILE A 55 4.45 11.89 -8.35
CA ILE A 55 5.75 12.12 -9.01
C ILE A 55 5.54 12.64 -10.43
N ASN A 56 4.66 12.00 -11.20
CA ASN A 56 4.36 12.42 -12.57
C ASN A 56 3.83 13.86 -12.64
N GLU A 57 3.01 14.29 -11.67
CA GLU A 57 2.56 15.69 -11.58
C GLU A 57 3.68 16.64 -11.15
N ALA A 58 4.48 16.26 -10.16
CA ALA A 58 5.57 17.08 -9.66
C ALA A 58 6.65 17.32 -10.72
N ASP A 59 6.95 16.31 -11.53
CA ASP A 59 7.94 16.39 -12.62
C ASP A 59 7.42 17.25 -13.78
N LYS A 60 6.14 17.14 -14.14
CA LYS A 60 5.51 17.99 -15.16
C LYS A 60 5.59 19.47 -14.80
N ASP A 61 5.35 19.79 -13.53
CA ASP A 61 5.37 21.16 -13.02
C ASP A 61 6.78 21.65 -12.62
N SER A 62 7.83 20.81 -12.79
CA SER A 62 9.21 21.11 -12.36
C SER A 62 9.28 21.63 -10.92
N ARG A 63 8.53 21.01 -10.01
CA ARG A 63 8.40 21.49 -8.62
C ARG A 63 9.74 21.45 -7.90
N LYS A 64 10.00 22.45 -7.05
CA LYS A 64 11.19 22.49 -6.20
C LYS A 64 11.26 21.24 -5.30
N GLN A 65 12.40 20.55 -5.33
CA GLN A 65 12.66 19.38 -4.50
C GLN A 65 13.37 19.77 -3.20
N VAL A 66 12.97 19.19 -2.07
CA VAL A 66 13.57 19.40 -0.76
C VAL A 66 14.22 18.10 -0.31
N TYR A 67 15.54 18.14 -0.10
CA TYR A 67 16.34 17.00 0.32
C TYR A 67 16.58 17.07 1.83
N TYR A 68 15.95 16.17 2.57
CA TYR A 68 16.17 16.03 4.00
C TYR A 68 17.31 15.03 4.26
N ILE A 69 18.40 15.51 4.85
CA ILE A 69 19.60 14.72 5.18
C ILE A 69 19.69 14.61 6.70
N CYS A 70 19.68 13.39 7.22
CA CYS A 70 19.92 13.11 8.63
C CYS A 70 20.78 11.86 8.79
N MET A 71 21.33 11.67 9.99
CA MET A 71 22.15 10.51 10.31
C MET A 71 21.34 9.22 10.38
N GLU A 72 20.10 9.29 10.89
CA GLU A 72 19.26 8.12 11.12
C GLU A 72 17.78 8.43 10.90
N PHE A 73 17.04 7.43 10.41
CA PHE A 73 15.58 7.43 10.29
C PHE A 73 15.00 6.26 11.08
N LEU A 74 14.21 6.54 12.13
CA LEU A 74 13.54 5.54 12.95
C LEU A 74 12.06 5.45 12.56
N THR A 75 11.73 4.67 11.53
CA THR A 75 10.36 4.59 10.97
C THR A 75 9.44 3.60 11.69
N GLY A 76 9.99 2.54 12.32
CA GLY A 76 9.19 1.55 13.04
C GLY A 76 8.17 0.80 12.18
N LYS A 77 7.08 0.32 12.80
CA LYS A 77 5.97 -0.37 12.09
C LYS A 77 5.12 0.66 11.33
N SER A 78 5.02 0.51 10.02
CA SER A 78 4.38 1.49 9.15
C SER A 78 2.91 1.21 8.81
N LEU A 79 2.44 -0.05 8.89
CA LEU A 79 1.11 -0.42 8.39
C LEU A 79 0.00 0.42 9.02
N ARG A 80 0.00 0.57 10.35
CA ARG A 80 -1.02 1.37 11.06
C ARG A 80 -1.02 2.84 10.65
N ASN A 81 0.13 3.39 10.24
CA ASN A 81 0.24 4.78 9.81
C ASN A 81 -0.29 4.98 8.38
N HIS A 82 -0.43 3.90 7.61
CA HIS A 82 -0.87 3.92 6.21
C HIS A 82 -2.35 3.56 6.03
N LEU A 83 -3.00 3.05 7.08
CA LEU A 83 -4.44 2.78 7.14
C LEU A 83 -5.21 4.05 7.51
#